data_AF-A0A661VX18-F1
#
_entry.id   AF-A0A661VX18-F1
#
_cell.length_a   1.000
_cell.length_b   1.000
_cell.length_c   1.000
_cell.angle_alpha   90.00
_cell.angle_beta   90.00
_cell.angle_gamma   90.00
#
_symmetry.space_group_name_H-M   'P 1'
#
loop_
_entity.id
_entity.type
_entity.pdbx_description
1 polymer ?
#
loop_
_entity_poly.entity_id
_entity_poly.type
_entity_poly.pdbx_seq_one_letter_code
_entity_poly.pdbx_strand_id
1 'polypeptide(L)'
;MKGNPHSTLFRPVSGGLIRLQARLTNLVTWPGPAWAGLCGVVASGGFGWQGGDFLRLALLILLVDGGWGTLWAALGSTNWATPLRRWRKWHYGDPLRRLPYTLPGSPGDQASRWLGQLHAWWRDVFWPTCGAAFSAIAIALPVTVVLGALLGQELLLLSAAAFAAMQLGVAWEGGQGNVAPGWDAVVAVTLPWLAGHAAFGSLTLSSVGMALVFALAWGSAWRAGSTWGCTLWVGAQLLAAALLAALYHPLAAGFLLLLLVPQLALLPWLRRGQPASWYVRHTRPWLMVAMLVAAWVL
;
A
#
# COMPACT_ATOMS: atom_id res chain seq x y z
N MET A 1 19.06 -0.14 56.87
CA MET A 1 17.99 -0.91 56.19
C MET A 1 18.00 -0.54 54.72
N LYS A 2 18.35 -1.50 53.85
CA LYS A 2 18.43 -1.34 52.39
C LYS A 2 17.04 -1.55 51.79
N GLY A 3 16.55 -0.59 50.99
CA GLY A 3 15.31 -0.73 50.21
C GLY A 3 15.63 -0.82 48.72
N ASN A 4 15.32 -1.96 48.11
CA ASN A 4 15.28 -2.15 46.65
C ASN A 4 14.09 -1.41 46.04
N PRO A 5 14.20 -0.94 44.80
CA PRO A 5 13.06 -0.97 43.89
C PRO A 5 13.45 -1.52 42.52
N HIS A 6 13.24 -2.82 42.31
CA HIS A 6 13.02 -3.36 40.97
C HIS A 6 11.53 -3.25 40.66
N SER A 7 11.11 -2.14 40.06
CA SER A 7 9.80 -2.02 39.43
C SER A 7 9.89 -2.60 38.02
N THR A 8 9.61 -3.90 37.90
CA THR A 8 9.33 -4.58 36.63
C THR A 8 8.05 -3.99 36.02
N LEU A 9 8.21 -3.05 35.10
CA LEU A 9 7.13 -2.60 34.22
C LEU A 9 6.82 -3.73 33.22
N PHE A 10 5.78 -4.50 33.53
CA PHE A 10 5.07 -5.31 32.54
C PHE A 10 4.54 -4.37 31.44
N ARG A 11 5.18 -4.39 30.27
CA ARG A 11 4.58 -3.85 29.04
C ARG A 11 3.52 -4.84 28.56
N PRO A 12 2.27 -4.44 28.34
CA PRO A 12 1.26 -5.34 27.80
C PRO A 12 1.63 -5.71 26.35
N VAL A 13 1.78 -7.00 26.11
CA VAL A 13 1.87 -7.62 24.78
C VAL A 13 0.47 -7.60 24.17
N SER A 14 0.09 -6.47 23.57
CA SER A 14 -1.22 -6.30 22.92
C SER A 14 -1.06 -5.54 21.61
N GLY A 15 -0.66 -6.23 20.53
CA GLY A 15 -0.33 -5.56 19.26
C GLY A 15 -0.88 -6.18 17.97
N GLY A 16 -1.45 -7.39 18.01
CA GLY A 16 -1.96 -8.07 16.81
C GLY A 16 -3.47 -7.93 16.64
N LEU A 17 -4.23 -8.41 17.62
CA LEU A 17 -5.69 -8.45 17.59
C LEU A 17 -6.35 -7.07 17.64
N ILE A 18 -5.82 -6.14 18.45
CA ILE A 18 -6.32 -4.77 18.53
C ILE A 18 -6.12 -4.03 17.19
N ARG A 19 -5.08 -4.37 16.43
CA ARG A 19 -4.80 -3.78 15.11
C ARG A 19 -5.77 -4.30 14.05
N LEU A 20 -6.17 -5.57 14.12
CA LEU A 20 -7.26 -6.13 13.30
C LEU A 20 -8.62 -5.52 13.66
N GLN A 21 -8.89 -5.32 14.95
CA GLN A 21 -10.14 -4.71 15.43
C GLN A 21 -10.27 -3.23 15.08
N ALA A 22 -9.16 -2.48 15.11
CA ALA A 22 -9.09 -1.09 14.64
C ALA A 22 -9.19 -0.97 13.11
N ARG A 23 -8.81 -2.03 12.38
CA ARG A 23 -8.98 -2.16 10.92
C ARG A 23 -10.44 -2.47 10.55
N LEU A 24 -11.11 -3.30 11.34
CA LEU A 24 -12.53 -3.66 11.19
C LEU A 24 -13.48 -2.51 11.58
N THR A 25 -13.14 -1.67 12.57
CA THR A 25 -13.97 -0.50 12.93
C THR A 25 -13.83 0.69 11.97
N ASN A 26 -12.84 0.65 11.06
CA ASN A 26 -12.64 1.63 9.98
C ASN A 26 -13.28 1.19 8.64
N LEU A 27 -14.39 0.44 8.71
CA LEU A 27 -15.15 -0.06 7.55
C LEU A 27 -15.59 1.04 6.56
N VAL A 28 -15.69 2.30 7.01
CA VAL A 28 -16.10 3.45 6.17
C VAL A 28 -14.92 4.04 5.38
N THR A 29 -13.68 3.78 5.77
CA THR A 29 -12.48 4.18 5.01
C THR A 29 -11.98 3.10 4.06
N TRP A 30 -12.72 1.99 3.97
CA TRP A 30 -12.25 0.70 3.47
C TRP A 30 -12.12 0.57 1.95
N PRO A 31 -12.96 1.11 1.06
CA PRO A 31 -12.90 0.60 -0.30
C PRO A 31 -11.94 1.38 -1.19
N GLY A 32 -10.87 2.03 -0.73
CA GLY A 32 -9.97 2.75 -1.66
C GLY A 32 -9.42 1.84 -2.78
N PRO A 33 -8.64 0.79 -2.43
CA PRO A 33 -8.14 -0.19 -3.39
C PRO A 33 -9.21 -1.04 -4.04
N ALA A 34 -10.19 -1.53 -3.26
CA ALA A 34 -11.26 -2.35 -3.80
C ALA A 34 -12.15 -1.59 -4.80
N TRP A 35 -12.45 -0.31 -4.52
CA TRP A 35 -13.20 0.55 -5.44
C TRP A 35 -12.40 0.89 -6.68
N ALA A 36 -11.10 1.18 -6.53
CA ALA A 36 -10.24 1.37 -7.69
C ALA A 36 -10.21 0.12 -8.57
N GLY A 37 -10.12 -1.07 -7.97
CA GLY A 37 -10.27 -2.35 -8.68
C GLY A 37 -11.61 -2.49 -9.40
N LEU A 38 -12.71 -2.20 -8.73
CA LEU A 38 -14.05 -2.22 -9.33
C LEU A 38 -14.17 -1.22 -10.49
N CYS A 39 -13.64 -0.01 -10.35
CA CYS A 39 -13.59 0.97 -11.43
C CYS A 39 -12.78 0.43 -12.63
N GLY A 40 -11.66 -0.26 -12.37
CA GLY A 40 -10.91 -0.96 -13.40
C GLY A 40 -11.73 -2.03 -14.14
N VAL A 41 -12.51 -2.83 -13.40
CA VAL A 41 -13.41 -3.84 -13.97
C VAL A 41 -14.48 -3.18 -14.83
N VAL A 42 -15.12 -2.12 -14.34
CA VAL A 42 -16.13 -1.36 -15.10
C VAL A 42 -15.52 -0.79 -16.39
N ALA A 43 -14.34 -0.18 -16.30
CA ALA A 43 -13.60 0.39 -17.44
C ALA A 43 -13.11 -0.65 -18.45
N SER A 44 -13.13 -1.94 -18.12
CA SER A 44 -12.78 -2.99 -19.08
C SER A 44 -13.93 -3.31 -20.05
N GLY A 45 -15.17 -2.98 -19.67
CA GLY A 45 -16.38 -3.39 -20.40
C GLY A 45 -16.61 -4.92 -20.47
N GLY A 46 -15.74 -5.74 -19.87
CA GLY A 46 -15.72 -7.19 -20.05
C GLY A 46 -16.48 -8.01 -19.02
N PHE A 47 -17.24 -7.37 -18.12
CA PHE A 47 -18.00 -8.07 -17.09
C PHE A 47 -19.31 -8.62 -17.66
N GLY A 48 -19.37 -9.93 -17.89
CA GLY A 48 -20.48 -10.63 -18.56
C GLY A 48 -21.67 -10.99 -17.68
N TRP A 49 -21.67 -10.59 -16.40
CA TRP A 49 -22.69 -10.94 -15.40
C TRP A 49 -22.92 -12.45 -15.22
N GLN A 50 -21.92 -13.27 -15.53
CA GLN A 50 -21.98 -14.72 -15.35
C GLN A 50 -21.44 -15.14 -13.97
N GLY A 51 -21.84 -16.33 -13.49
CA GLY A 51 -21.36 -16.85 -12.20
C GLY A 51 -19.83 -16.93 -12.07
N GLY A 52 -19.14 -17.23 -13.18
CA GLY A 52 -17.68 -17.24 -13.24
C GLY A 52 -17.05 -15.85 -13.05
N ASP A 53 -17.70 -14.80 -13.52
CA ASP A 53 -17.23 -13.42 -13.38
C ASP A 53 -17.29 -12.94 -11.93
N PHE A 54 -18.31 -13.37 -11.18
CA PHE A 54 -18.40 -13.09 -9.74
C PHE A 54 -17.28 -13.77 -8.95
N LEU A 55 -16.94 -15.01 -9.28
CA LEU A 55 -15.80 -15.70 -8.65
C LEU A 55 -14.48 -14.99 -9.00
N ARG A 56 -14.28 -14.63 -10.27
CA ARG A 56 -13.09 -13.89 -10.72
C ARG A 56 -12.98 -12.54 -10.02
N LEU A 57 -14.09 -11.82 -9.88
CA LEU A 57 -14.16 -10.56 -9.13
C LEU A 57 -13.83 -10.75 -7.65
N ALA A 58 -14.35 -11.80 -7.01
CA ALA A 58 -14.03 -12.10 -5.62
C ALA A 58 -12.55 -12.41 -5.41
N LEU A 59 -11.94 -13.19 -6.32
CA LEU A 59 -10.50 -13.48 -6.30
C LEU A 59 -9.67 -12.22 -6.53
N LEU A 60 -10.11 -11.32 -7.43
CA LEU A 60 -9.47 -10.03 -7.68
C LEU A 60 -9.49 -9.14 -6.43
N ILE A 61 -10.66 -9.00 -5.78
CA ILE A 61 -10.79 -8.20 -4.55
C ILE A 61 -9.89 -8.78 -3.45
N LEU A 62 -9.83 -10.12 -3.33
CA LEU A 62 -8.94 -10.79 -2.38
C LEU A 62 -7.46 -10.55 -2.71
N LEU A 63 -7.07 -10.54 -3.98
CA LEU A 63 -5.71 -10.24 -4.42
C LEU A 63 -5.33 -8.79 -4.08
N VAL A 64 -6.20 -7.84 -4.40
CA VAL A 64 -5.96 -6.40 -4.23
C VAL A 64 -5.96 -5.99 -2.75
N ASP A 65 -7.04 -6.28 -2.02
CA ASP A 65 -7.17 -5.84 -0.62
C ASP A 65 -6.41 -6.76 0.33
N GLY A 66 -6.52 -8.07 0.11
CA GLY A 66 -5.87 -9.10 0.91
C GLY A 66 -4.39 -9.23 0.60
N GLY A 67 -4.01 -9.51 -0.65
CA GLY A 67 -2.61 -9.71 -1.04
C GLY A 67 -1.80 -8.41 -1.02
N TRP A 68 -2.09 -7.52 -1.95
CA TRP A 68 -1.32 -6.29 -2.13
C TRP A 68 -1.45 -5.32 -0.95
N GLY A 69 -2.67 -5.18 -0.40
CA GLY A 69 -2.91 -4.33 0.77
C GLY A 69 -2.16 -4.78 2.02
N THR A 70 -2.00 -6.09 2.25
CA THR A 70 -1.20 -6.60 3.39
C THR A 70 0.29 -6.49 3.14
N LEU A 71 0.76 -6.79 1.92
CA LEU A 71 2.16 -6.60 1.53
C LEU A 71 2.57 -5.14 1.69
N TRP A 72 1.77 -4.21 1.17
CA TRP A 72 2.06 -2.78 1.28
C TRP A 72 2.05 -2.30 2.72
N ALA A 73 1.06 -2.69 3.51
CA ALA A 73 1.01 -2.31 4.92
C ALA A 73 2.21 -2.87 5.71
N ALA A 74 2.62 -4.11 5.45
CA ALA A 74 3.78 -4.72 6.11
C ALA A 74 5.09 -4.06 5.68
N LEU A 75 5.25 -3.76 4.40
CA LEU A 75 6.45 -3.12 3.86
C LEU A 75 6.56 -1.65 4.26
N GLY A 76 5.49 -0.89 4.07
CA GLY A 76 5.47 0.56 4.24
C GLY A 76 5.42 1.02 5.71
N SER A 77 4.77 0.27 6.60
CA SER A 77 4.67 0.66 8.02
C SER A 77 5.84 0.18 8.88
N THR A 78 6.71 -0.68 8.35
CA THR A 78 7.81 -1.27 9.10
C THR A 78 9.09 -0.45 8.93
N ASN A 79 9.76 -0.15 10.04
CA ASN A 79 11.06 0.50 10.02
C ASN A 79 12.17 -0.54 9.79
N TRP A 80 12.45 -0.82 8.53
CA TRP A 80 13.56 -1.67 8.09
C TRP A 80 14.93 -1.01 8.31
N ALA A 81 14.98 0.33 8.36
CA ALA A 81 16.22 1.07 8.50
C ALA A 81 16.90 0.86 9.87
N THR A 82 16.11 0.87 10.95
CA THR A 82 16.64 0.71 12.32
C THR A 82 17.38 -0.61 12.54
N PRO A 83 16.82 -1.80 12.23
CA PRO A 83 17.54 -3.06 12.42
C PRO A 83 18.78 -3.16 11.53
N LEU A 84 18.71 -2.66 10.28
CA LEU A 84 19.85 -2.64 9.35
C LEU A 84 20.98 -1.71 9.84
N ARG A 85 20.65 -0.53 10.39
CA ARG A 85 21.64 0.36 11.01
C ARG A 85 22.26 -0.25 12.26
N ARG A 86 21.48 -1.00 13.04
CA ARG A 86 21.99 -1.72 14.22
C ARG A 86 22.93 -2.86 13.81
N TRP A 87 22.63 -3.59 12.73
CA TRP A 87 23.49 -4.64 12.19
C TRP A 87 24.91 -4.13 11.88
N ARG A 88 25.03 -2.96 11.25
CA ARG A 88 26.34 -2.34 10.95
C ARG A 88 27.23 -2.07 12.17
N LYS A 89 26.66 -1.98 13.37
CA LYS A 89 27.39 -1.75 14.63
C LYS A 89 27.38 -2.99 15.52
N TRP A 90 26.83 -4.11 15.05
CA TRP A 90 26.60 -5.29 15.84
C TRP A 90 27.84 -6.16 15.90
N HIS A 91 28.34 -6.38 17.12
CA HIS A 91 29.53 -7.21 17.38
C HIS A 91 29.27 -8.26 18.47
N TYR A 92 28.01 -8.41 18.90
CA TYR A 92 27.61 -9.31 19.99
C TYR A 92 27.07 -10.64 19.45
N GLY A 93 27.35 -11.74 20.13
CA GLY A 93 26.81 -13.06 19.79
C GLY A 93 27.80 -14.17 20.10
N ASP A 94 27.32 -15.23 20.74
CA ASP A 94 28.13 -16.42 20.97
C ASP A 94 28.37 -17.15 19.64
N PRO A 95 29.60 -17.63 19.37
CA PRO A 95 29.86 -18.42 18.19
C PRO A 95 28.98 -19.66 18.19
N LEU A 96 28.35 -19.94 17.05
CA LEU A 96 27.65 -21.21 16.86
C LEU A 96 28.61 -22.39 17.06
N ARG A 97 28.07 -23.52 17.54
CA ARG A 97 28.85 -24.70 17.94
C ARG A 97 29.93 -25.01 16.89
N ARG A 98 31.20 -24.85 17.27
CA ARG A 98 32.34 -25.10 16.38
C ARG A 98 32.27 -26.54 15.89
N LEU A 99 32.35 -26.70 14.58
CA LEU A 99 32.45 -28.01 13.98
C LEU A 99 33.83 -28.59 14.31
N PRO A 100 33.95 -29.88 14.62
CA PRO A 100 35.17 -30.50 15.18
C PRO A 100 36.41 -30.40 14.26
N TYR A 101 36.22 -30.00 13.00
CA TYR A 101 37.26 -29.85 12.00
C TYR A 101 37.66 -28.39 11.71
N THR A 102 37.09 -27.39 12.40
CA THR A 102 37.48 -25.98 12.20
C THR A 102 38.65 -25.60 13.11
N LEU A 103 39.81 -25.34 12.51
CA LEU A 103 40.96 -24.76 13.23
C LEU A 103 40.65 -23.32 13.69
N PRO A 104 41.16 -22.89 14.86
CA PRO A 104 41.01 -21.51 15.32
C PRO A 104 41.67 -20.54 14.34
N GLY A 105 40.96 -19.48 13.96
CA GLY A 105 41.41 -18.53 12.93
C GLY A 105 41.22 -18.98 11.48
N SER A 106 40.66 -20.16 11.24
CA SER A 106 40.27 -20.61 9.90
C SER A 106 39.05 -19.82 9.36
N PRO A 107 38.83 -19.79 8.03
CA PRO A 107 37.61 -19.22 7.46
C PRO A 107 36.33 -19.86 8.02
N GLY A 108 36.38 -21.12 8.45
CA GLY A 108 35.26 -21.80 9.10
C GLY A 108 34.96 -21.25 10.50
N ASP A 109 35.98 -20.93 11.29
CA ASP A 109 35.79 -20.29 12.60
C ASP A 109 35.25 -18.86 12.45
N GLN A 110 35.71 -18.10 11.45
CA GLN A 110 35.16 -16.77 11.13
C GLN A 110 33.70 -16.84 10.68
N ALA A 111 33.34 -17.83 9.84
CA ALA A 111 31.95 -18.05 9.42
C ALA A 111 31.06 -18.42 10.61
N SER A 112 31.54 -19.27 11.53
CA SER A 112 30.78 -19.65 12.73
C SER A 112 30.51 -18.46 13.67
N ARG A 113 31.49 -17.57 13.83
CA ARG A 113 31.35 -16.31 14.58
C ARG A 113 30.37 -15.36 13.89
N TRP A 114 30.47 -15.19 12.58
CA TRP A 114 29.57 -14.34 11.81
C TRP A 114 28.12 -14.85 11.85
N LEU A 115 27.92 -16.17 11.70
CA LEU A 115 26.59 -16.80 11.82
C LEU A 115 26.03 -16.67 13.25
N GLY A 116 26.88 -16.77 14.29
CA GLY A 116 26.47 -16.56 15.68
C GLY A 116 26.02 -15.12 15.95
N GLN A 117 26.77 -14.15 15.42
CA GLN A 117 26.39 -12.73 15.45
C GLN A 117 25.11 -12.45 14.68
N LEU A 118 24.94 -13.05 13.49
CA LEU A 118 23.73 -12.95 12.67
C LEU A 118 22.51 -13.52 13.40
N HIS A 119 22.65 -14.70 14.00
CA HIS A 119 21.57 -15.35 14.74
C HIS A 119 21.18 -14.54 15.99
N ALA A 120 22.16 -14.03 16.75
CA ALA A 120 21.89 -13.17 17.91
C ALA A 120 21.19 -11.88 17.50
N TRP A 121 21.66 -11.19 16.46
CA TRP A 121 20.99 -10.01 15.90
C TRP A 121 19.57 -10.32 15.43
N TRP A 122 19.39 -11.46 14.74
CA TRP A 122 18.09 -11.88 14.24
C TRP A 122 17.09 -12.06 15.38
N ARG A 123 17.49 -12.78 16.44
CA ARG A 123 16.64 -13.06 17.60
C ARG A 123 16.37 -11.81 18.45
N ASP A 124 17.40 -10.99 18.70
CA ASP A 124 17.35 -9.94 19.72
C ASP A 124 16.94 -8.58 19.14
N VAL A 125 17.12 -8.35 17.83
CA VAL A 125 16.83 -7.06 17.18
C VAL A 125 15.81 -7.19 16.05
N PHE A 126 16.03 -8.13 15.11
CA PHE A 126 15.19 -8.22 13.92
C PHE A 126 13.80 -8.79 14.22
N TRP A 127 13.71 -9.95 14.87
CA TRP A 127 12.44 -10.63 15.13
C TRP A 127 11.47 -9.81 16.00
N PRO A 128 11.91 -9.15 17.10
CA PRO A 128 11.01 -8.34 17.92
C PRO A 128 10.48 -7.10 17.19
N THR A 129 11.26 -6.54 16.27
CA THR A 129 10.93 -5.28 15.57
C THR A 129 10.16 -5.52 14.27
N CYS A 130 10.56 -6.53 13.50
CA CYS A 130 10.08 -6.81 12.15
C CYS A 130 9.36 -8.15 12.01
N GLY A 131 9.30 -9.00 13.06
CA GLY A 131 8.75 -10.36 12.95
C GLY A 131 7.29 -10.42 12.50
N ALA A 132 6.44 -9.51 12.97
CA ALA A 132 5.05 -9.41 12.53
C ALA A 132 4.93 -9.02 11.04
N ALA A 133 5.79 -8.12 10.56
CA ALA A 133 5.80 -7.71 9.16
C ALA A 133 6.41 -8.79 8.25
N PHE A 134 7.48 -9.43 8.70
CA PHE A 134 8.12 -10.53 7.99
C PHE A 134 7.17 -11.73 7.83
N SER A 135 6.46 -12.11 8.90
CA SER A 135 5.44 -13.16 8.85
C SER A 135 4.27 -12.79 7.94
N ALA A 136 3.79 -11.54 7.99
CA ALA A 136 2.76 -11.06 7.08
C ALA A 136 3.21 -11.17 5.61
N ILE A 137 4.45 -10.77 5.28
CA ILE A 137 5.00 -10.89 3.93
C ILE A 137 5.17 -12.36 3.52
N ALA A 138 5.69 -13.20 4.42
CA ALA A 138 5.90 -14.62 4.16
C ALA A 138 4.60 -15.38 3.85
N ILE A 139 3.46 -14.93 4.40
CA ILE A 139 2.13 -15.50 4.11
C ILE A 139 1.50 -14.82 2.89
N ALA A 140 1.52 -13.49 2.82
CA ALA A 140 0.84 -12.73 1.79
C ALA A 140 1.48 -12.89 0.41
N LEU A 141 2.80 -13.07 0.34
CA LEU A 141 3.50 -13.22 -0.94
C LEU A 141 3.09 -14.51 -1.68
N PRO A 142 3.14 -15.72 -1.07
CA PRO A 142 2.62 -16.92 -1.71
C PRO A 142 1.14 -16.81 -2.10
N VAL A 143 0.30 -16.23 -1.23
CA VAL A 143 -1.12 -16.03 -1.53
C VAL A 143 -1.30 -15.12 -2.74
N THR A 144 -0.55 -14.03 -2.83
CA THR A 144 -0.57 -13.11 -3.98
C THR A 144 -0.12 -13.82 -5.27
N VAL A 145 0.92 -14.65 -5.20
CA VAL A 145 1.41 -15.43 -6.35
C VAL A 145 0.37 -16.45 -6.81
N VAL A 146 -0.25 -17.19 -5.88
CA VAL A 146 -1.28 -18.18 -6.19
C VAL A 146 -2.50 -17.49 -6.81
N LEU A 147 -2.99 -16.41 -6.20
CA LEU A 147 -4.12 -15.64 -6.74
C LEU A 147 -3.78 -15.05 -8.12
N GLY A 148 -2.61 -14.43 -8.28
CA GLY A 148 -2.15 -13.93 -9.57
C GLY A 148 -2.11 -15.01 -10.64
N ALA A 149 -1.57 -16.19 -10.32
CA ALA A 149 -1.53 -17.34 -11.24
C ALA A 149 -2.94 -17.86 -11.60
N LEU A 150 -3.88 -17.85 -10.65
CA LEU A 150 -5.27 -18.26 -10.87
C LEU A 150 -6.05 -17.27 -11.74
N LEU A 151 -5.81 -15.96 -11.60
CA LEU A 151 -6.50 -14.93 -12.39
C LEU A 151 -5.91 -14.72 -13.79
N GLY A 152 -4.67 -15.14 -14.02
CA GLY A 152 -4.00 -15.14 -15.33
C GLY A 152 -2.57 -14.57 -15.30
N GLN A 153 -1.81 -14.86 -16.36
CA GLN A 153 -0.40 -14.44 -16.48
C GLN A 153 -0.22 -12.91 -16.40
N GLU A 154 -1.16 -12.13 -16.93
CA GLU A 154 -1.10 -10.66 -16.86
C GLU A 154 -1.16 -10.15 -15.42
N LEU A 155 -2.03 -10.72 -14.58
CA LEU A 155 -2.13 -10.33 -13.17
C LEU A 155 -0.96 -10.84 -12.33
N LEU A 156 -0.35 -11.97 -12.71
CA LEU A 156 0.91 -12.42 -12.13
C LEU A 156 2.04 -11.41 -12.40
N LEU A 157 2.19 -10.99 -13.66
CA LEU A 157 3.19 -9.99 -14.06
C LEU A 157 2.91 -8.64 -13.41
N LEU A 158 1.65 -8.22 -13.35
CA LEU A 158 1.24 -6.99 -12.65
C LEU A 158 1.50 -7.09 -11.14
N SER A 159 1.31 -8.25 -10.52
CA SER A 159 1.64 -8.48 -9.10
C SER A 159 3.14 -8.42 -8.85
N ALA A 160 3.96 -8.95 -9.76
CA ALA A 160 5.41 -8.83 -9.69
C ALA A 160 5.87 -7.37 -9.84
N ALA A 161 5.28 -6.63 -10.81
CA ALA A 161 5.53 -5.20 -10.99
C ALA A 161 5.06 -4.37 -9.79
N ALA A 162 3.90 -4.69 -9.22
CA ALA A 162 3.37 -4.09 -8.01
C ALA A 162 4.33 -4.28 -6.83
N PHE A 163 4.79 -5.52 -6.62
CA PHE A 163 5.76 -5.82 -5.57
C PHE A 163 7.09 -5.06 -5.79
N ALA A 164 7.60 -5.02 -7.01
CA ALA A 164 8.79 -4.24 -7.35
C ALA A 164 8.61 -2.74 -7.06
N ALA A 165 7.46 -2.17 -7.42
CA ALA A 165 7.12 -0.78 -7.13
C ALA A 165 7.02 -0.50 -5.62
N MET A 166 6.42 -1.41 -4.85
CA MET A 166 6.38 -1.30 -3.39
C MET A 166 7.79 -1.31 -2.79
N GLN A 167 8.67 -2.21 -3.26
CA GLN A 167 10.06 -2.28 -2.81
C GLN A 167 10.85 -1.01 -3.18
N LEU A 168 10.64 -0.46 -4.38
CA LEU A 168 11.23 0.81 -4.81
C LEU A 168 10.76 1.97 -3.93
N GLY A 169 9.47 2.05 -3.60
CA GLY A 169 8.94 3.07 -2.71
C GLY A 169 9.55 3.01 -1.30
N VAL A 170 9.69 1.80 -0.75
CA VAL A 170 10.35 1.61 0.55
C VAL A 170 11.84 1.97 0.49
N ALA A 171 12.54 1.56 -0.57
CA ALA A 171 13.96 1.85 -0.75
C ALA A 171 14.22 3.36 -0.93
N TRP A 172 13.34 4.05 -1.67
CA TRP A 172 13.42 5.50 -1.90
C TRP A 172 13.30 6.29 -0.60
N GLU A 173 12.38 5.89 0.29
CA GLU A 173 12.18 6.53 1.60
C GLU A 173 13.18 6.03 2.67
N GLY A 174 14.15 5.19 2.27
CA GLY A 174 15.19 4.66 3.14
C GLY A 174 14.68 3.68 4.19
N GLY A 175 13.50 3.09 4.02
CA GLY A 175 12.96 2.03 4.86
C GLY A 175 12.59 2.46 6.28
N GLN A 176 12.26 3.73 6.51
CA GLN A 176 12.02 4.27 7.86
C GLN A 176 10.63 3.95 8.43
N GLY A 177 9.73 3.34 7.64
CA GLY A 177 8.36 3.05 8.04
C GLY A 177 7.39 4.23 7.90
N ASN A 178 7.80 5.30 7.21
CA ASN A 178 6.96 6.43 6.85
C ASN A 178 7.04 6.61 5.33
N VAL A 179 6.00 6.19 4.63
CA VAL A 179 5.97 6.26 3.16
C VAL A 179 5.30 7.55 2.71
N ALA A 180 5.87 8.21 1.69
CA ALA A 180 5.25 9.39 1.12
C ALA A 180 3.82 9.10 0.60
N PRO A 181 2.87 10.06 0.77
CA PRO A 181 1.49 9.91 0.31
C PRO A 181 1.32 9.59 -1.18
N GLY A 182 2.31 9.93 -2.01
CA GLY A 182 2.30 9.62 -3.44
C GLY A 182 2.40 8.11 -3.73
N TRP A 183 3.32 7.41 -3.06
CA TRP A 183 3.46 5.97 -3.18
C TRP A 183 2.23 5.23 -2.68
N ASP A 184 1.65 5.70 -1.56
CA ASP A 184 0.41 5.14 -1.03
C ASP A 184 -0.74 5.27 -2.04
N ALA A 185 -0.83 6.40 -2.75
CA ALA A 185 -1.86 6.59 -3.76
C ALA A 185 -1.65 5.74 -5.02
N VAL A 186 -0.42 5.54 -5.48
CA VAL A 186 -0.12 4.65 -6.61
C VAL A 186 -0.51 3.20 -6.27
N VAL A 187 -0.13 2.74 -5.06
CA VAL A 187 -0.42 1.37 -4.63
C VAL A 187 -1.91 1.17 -4.31
N ALA A 188 -2.58 2.20 -3.80
CA ALA A 188 -3.99 2.12 -3.42
C ALA A 188 -4.96 2.41 -4.57
N VAL A 189 -4.53 3.06 -5.66
CA VAL A 189 -5.44 3.47 -6.75
C VAL A 189 -4.96 2.96 -8.11
N THR A 190 -3.73 3.27 -8.52
CA THR A 190 -3.25 2.90 -9.86
C THR A 190 -3.19 1.38 -10.04
N LEU A 191 -2.48 0.67 -9.14
CA LEU A 191 -2.31 -0.77 -9.30
C LEU A 191 -3.65 -1.52 -9.26
N PRO A 192 -4.54 -1.27 -8.29
CA PRO A 192 -5.83 -1.94 -8.24
C PRO A 192 -6.69 -1.69 -9.48
N TRP A 193 -6.74 -0.46 -9.99
CA TRP A 193 -7.47 -0.14 -11.22
C TRP A 193 -6.94 -0.92 -12.40
N LEU A 194 -5.62 -0.96 -12.58
CA LEU A 194 -5.00 -1.74 -13.66
C LEU A 194 -5.28 -3.24 -13.50
N ALA A 195 -5.29 -3.76 -12.27
CA ALA A 195 -5.61 -5.15 -11.99
C ALA A 195 -7.04 -5.49 -12.37
N GLY A 196 -8.00 -4.61 -12.04
CA GLY A 196 -9.39 -4.78 -12.44
C GLY A 196 -9.60 -4.76 -13.94
N HIS A 197 -8.90 -3.85 -14.63
CA HIS A 197 -9.00 -3.76 -16.07
C HIS A 197 -8.37 -4.97 -16.78
N ALA A 198 -7.15 -5.36 -16.38
CA ALA A 198 -6.46 -6.54 -16.92
C ALA A 198 -7.18 -7.87 -16.60
N ALA A 199 -7.98 -7.91 -15.52
CA ALA A 199 -8.74 -9.10 -15.18
C ALA A 199 -9.91 -9.36 -16.12
N PHE A 200 -10.44 -8.37 -16.84
CA PHE A 200 -11.64 -8.53 -17.66
C PHE A 200 -11.47 -8.03 -19.11
N GLY A 201 -10.33 -7.41 -19.44
CA GLY A 201 -10.01 -6.95 -20.79
C GLY A 201 -8.52 -6.66 -20.96
N SER A 202 -8.15 -6.17 -22.15
CA SER A 202 -6.78 -5.76 -22.46
C SER A 202 -6.51 -4.32 -21.99
N LEU A 203 -5.37 -4.08 -21.35
CA LEU A 203 -4.97 -2.75 -20.87
C LEU A 203 -4.94 -1.70 -21.99
N THR A 204 -5.84 -0.71 -21.89
CA THR A 204 -5.84 0.46 -22.78
C THR A 204 -5.02 1.62 -22.20
N LEU A 205 -4.37 2.39 -23.06
CA LEU A 205 -3.57 3.55 -22.64
C LEU A 205 -4.43 4.61 -21.94
N SER A 206 -5.69 4.76 -22.36
CA SER A 206 -6.66 5.67 -21.74
C SER A 206 -6.96 5.29 -20.29
N SER A 207 -7.17 3.98 -20.02
CA SER A 207 -7.42 3.47 -18.67
C SER A 207 -6.20 3.66 -17.76
N VAL A 208 -4.98 3.42 -18.28
CA VAL A 208 -3.72 3.66 -17.54
C VAL A 208 -3.56 5.15 -17.20
N GLY A 209 -3.79 6.03 -18.18
CA GLY A 209 -3.73 7.48 -17.97
C GLY A 209 -4.71 7.93 -16.89
N MET A 210 -5.96 7.45 -16.94
CA MET A 210 -6.98 7.79 -15.96
C MET A 210 -6.64 7.29 -14.55
N ALA A 211 -6.13 6.06 -14.43
CA ALA A 211 -5.69 5.48 -13.16
C ALA A 211 -4.55 6.29 -12.51
N LEU A 212 -3.61 6.79 -13.30
CA LEU A 212 -2.53 7.66 -12.82
C LEU A 212 -3.04 9.02 -12.35
N VAL A 213 -3.95 9.64 -13.11
CA VAL A 213 -4.51 10.94 -12.76
C VAL A 213 -5.35 10.86 -11.48
N PHE A 214 -6.17 9.82 -11.32
CA PHE A 214 -6.92 9.62 -10.06
C PHE A 214 -6.03 9.26 -8.89
N ALA A 215 -4.94 8.52 -9.09
CA ALA A 215 -3.94 8.30 -8.04
C ALA A 215 -3.28 9.61 -7.60
N LEU A 216 -2.94 10.50 -8.55
CA LEU A 216 -2.45 11.83 -8.21
C LEU A 216 -3.47 12.61 -7.37
N ALA A 217 -4.75 12.64 -7.80
CA ALA A 217 -5.83 13.30 -7.07
C ALA A 217 -6.03 12.72 -5.65
N TRP A 218 -5.92 11.39 -5.51
CA TRP A 218 -6.06 10.69 -4.24
C TRP A 218 -4.92 11.03 -3.27
N GLY A 219 -3.68 11.03 -3.75
CA GLY A 219 -2.49 11.33 -2.93
C GLY A 219 -2.37 12.81 -2.55
N SER A 220 -2.73 13.72 -3.46
CA SER A 220 -2.66 15.16 -3.23
C SER A 220 -3.68 15.67 -2.22
N ALA A 221 -4.80 14.96 -2.02
CA ALA A 221 -5.85 15.35 -1.07
C ALA A 221 -5.32 15.50 0.37
N TRP A 222 -4.34 14.70 0.77
CA TRP A 222 -3.68 14.81 2.08
C TRP A 222 -2.81 16.05 2.23
N ARG A 223 -2.41 16.67 1.12
CA ARG A 223 -1.58 17.89 1.08
C ARG A 223 -2.40 19.14 0.77
N ALA A 224 -3.73 19.04 0.67
CA ALA A 224 -4.63 20.14 0.28
C ALA A 224 -4.57 21.37 1.21
N GLY A 225 -4.03 21.24 2.42
CA GLY A 225 -3.77 22.37 3.32
C GLY A 225 -2.64 23.30 2.85
N SER A 226 -1.74 22.81 1.98
CA SER A 226 -0.71 23.61 1.33
C SER A 226 -1.21 24.17 -0.01
N THR A 227 -0.76 25.36 -0.39
CA THR A 227 -1.04 25.96 -1.70
C THR A 227 -0.65 25.03 -2.85
N TRP A 228 0.52 24.40 -2.75
CA TRP A 228 1.01 23.45 -3.75
C TRP A 228 0.21 22.15 -3.79
N GLY A 229 -0.19 21.61 -2.63
CA GLY A 229 -1.03 20.41 -2.61
C GLY A 229 -2.44 20.67 -3.14
N CYS A 230 -2.97 21.87 -2.90
CA CYS A 230 -4.25 22.31 -3.47
C CYS A 230 -4.18 22.44 -5.00
N THR A 231 -3.13 23.07 -5.55
CA THR A 231 -2.99 23.20 -7.01
C THR A 231 -2.80 21.85 -7.67
N LEU A 232 -2.03 20.93 -7.07
CA LEU A 232 -1.88 19.57 -7.58
C LEU A 232 -3.20 18.80 -7.56
N TRP A 233 -3.98 18.92 -6.49
CA TRP A 233 -5.27 18.23 -6.35
C TRP A 233 -6.31 18.73 -7.35
N VAL A 234 -6.50 20.05 -7.47
CA VAL A 234 -7.39 20.63 -8.48
C VAL A 234 -6.87 20.32 -9.88
N GLY A 235 -5.57 20.47 -10.10
CA GLY A 235 -4.92 20.19 -11.39
C GLY A 235 -5.11 18.76 -11.85
N ALA A 236 -5.04 17.78 -10.94
CA ALA A 236 -5.31 16.38 -11.26
C ALA A 236 -6.77 16.16 -11.70
N GLN A 237 -7.76 16.76 -11.01
CA GLN A 237 -9.16 16.61 -11.42
C GLN A 237 -9.49 17.34 -12.73
N LEU A 238 -8.89 18.51 -12.96
CA LEU A 238 -9.00 19.21 -14.25
C LEU A 238 -8.35 18.42 -15.38
N LEU A 239 -7.20 17.80 -15.12
CA LEU A 239 -6.53 16.92 -16.08
C LEU A 239 -7.39 15.69 -16.41
N ALA A 240 -8.06 15.08 -15.42
CA ALA A 240 -8.99 13.98 -15.65
C ALA A 240 -10.17 14.40 -16.55
N ALA A 241 -10.76 15.57 -16.28
CA ALA A 241 -11.84 16.11 -17.10
C ALA A 241 -11.37 16.45 -18.52
N ALA A 242 -10.17 17.04 -18.67
CA ALA A 242 -9.58 17.33 -19.98
C ALA A 242 -9.30 16.05 -20.78
N LEU A 243 -8.83 14.99 -20.12
CA LEU A 243 -8.57 13.71 -20.76
C LEU A 243 -9.88 13.05 -21.24
N LEU A 244 -10.97 13.11 -20.45
CA LEU A 244 -12.29 12.66 -20.90
C LEU A 244 -12.84 13.50 -22.07
N ALA A 245 -12.63 14.82 -22.05
CA ALA A 245 -13.02 15.68 -23.16
C ALA A 245 -12.25 15.35 -24.45
N ALA A 246 -10.94 15.06 -24.33
CA ALA A 246 -10.10 14.62 -25.45
C ALA A 246 -10.51 13.25 -26.00
N LEU A 247 -11.07 12.37 -25.17
CA LEU A 247 -11.64 11.08 -25.56
C LEU A 247 -13.07 11.18 -26.11
N TYR A 248 -13.55 12.38 -26.44
CA TYR A 248 -14.91 12.64 -26.97
C TYR A 248 -16.05 12.33 -25.98
N HIS A 249 -15.79 12.42 -24.67
CA HIS A 249 -16.79 12.24 -23.62
C HIS A 249 -17.06 13.53 -22.82
N PRO A 250 -17.59 14.60 -23.45
CA PRO A 250 -17.74 15.91 -22.82
C PRO A 250 -18.76 15.92 -21.68
N LEU A 251 -19.79 15.06 -21.73
CA LEU A 251 -20.77 14.94 -20.65
C LEU A 251 -20.12 14.42 -19.36
N ALA A 252 -19.28 13.38 -19.47
CA ALA A 252 -18.56 12.83 -18.33
C ALA A 252 -17.56 13.84 -17.75
N ALA A 253 -16.87 14.60 -18.61
CA ALA A 253 -16.00 15.71 -18.19
C ALA A 253 -16.80 16.78 -17.40
N GLY A 254 -18.00 17.15 -17.88
CA GLY A 254 -18.89 18.08 -17.17
C GLY A 254 -19.33 17.56 -15.79
N PHE A 255 -19.68 16.26 -15.70
CA PHE A 255 -20.00 15.63 -14.42
C PHE A 255 -18.81 15.62 -13.44
N LEU A 256 -17.58 15.36 -13.93
CA LEU A 256 -16.38 15.45 -13.09
C LEU A 256 -16.19 16.86 -12.52
N LEU A 257 -16.37 17.90 -13.35
CA LEU A 257 -16.27 19.29 -12.91
C LEU A 257 -17.38 19.65 -11.91
N LEU A 258 -18.59 19.11 -12.08
CA LEU A 258 -19.68 19.29 -11.11
C LEU A 258 -19.35 18.64 -9.76
N LEU A 259 -18.75 17.43 -9.77
CA LEU A 259 -18.31 16.73 -8.57
C LEU A 259 -17.12 17.40 -7.86
N LEU A 260 -16.37 18.25 -8.55
CA LEU A 260 -15.31 19.08 -7.97
C LEU A 260 -15.87 20.25 -7.13
N VAL A 261 -17.06 20.79 -7.47
CA VAL A 261 -17.70 21.91 -6.77
C VAL A 261 -17.86 21.67 -5.25
N PRO A 262 -18.48 20.58 -4.78
CA PRO A 262 -18.61 20.34 -3.33
C PRO A 262 -17.24 20.17 -2.66
N GLN A 263 -16.23 19.67 -3.38
CA GLN A 263 -14.88 19.50 -2.83
C GLN A 263 -14.16 20.85 -2.66
N LEU A 264 -14.41 21.81 -3.56
CA LEU A 264 -13.93 23.20 -3.43
C LEU A 264 -14.67 23.96 -2.33
N ALA A 265 -15.97 23.73 -2.17
CA ALA A 265 -16.78 24.36 -1.11
C ALA A 265 -16.31 23.98 0.31
N LEU A 266 -15.66 22.83 0.48
CA LEU A 266 -15.09 22.37 1.75
C LEU A 266 -13.68 22.95 2.03
N LEU A 267 -13.00 23.52 1.02
CA LEU A 267 -11.64 24.04 1.16
C LEU A 267 -11.51 25.22 2.16
N PRO A 268 -12.46 26.17 2.25
CA PRO A 268 -12.42 27.23 3.26
C PRO A 268 -12.41 26.70 4.69
N TRP A 269 -13.05 25.56 4.94
CA TRP A 269 -13.12 24.93 6.27
C TRP A 269 -11.77 24.35 6.68
N LEU A 270 -11.03 23.79 5.71
CA LEU A 270 -9.65 23.36 5.91
C LEU A 270 -8.74 24.56 6.26
N ARG A 271 -8.91 25.70 5.57
CA ARG A 271 -8.14 26.93 5.85
C ARG A 271 -8.49 27.57 7.21
N ARG A 272 -9.68 27.31 7.75
CA ARG A 272 -10.12 27.76 9.09
C ARG A 272 -9.58 26.88 10.23
N GLY A 273 -8.71 25.91 9.95
CA GLY A 273 -8.01 25.12 10.97
C GLY A 273 -8.54 23.71 11.18
N GLN A 274 -9.43 23.21 10.33
CA GLN A 274 -9.81 21.79 10.36
C GLN A 274 -8.63 20.88 9.96
N PRO A 275 -8.55 19.64 10.47
CA PRO A 275 -7.48 18.72 10.11
C PRO A 275 -7.65 18.18 8.68
N ALA A 276 -6.53 17.88 8.01
CA ALA A 276 -6.54 17.31 6.65
C ALA A 276 -7.32 15.97 6.57
N SER A 277 -7.32 15.18 7.64
CA SER A 277 -8.09 13.93 7.73
C SER A 277 -9.60 14.15 7.63
N TRP A 278 -10.11 15.25 8.20
CA TRP A 278 -11.52 15.63 8.09
C TRP A 278 -11.87 15.97 6.65
N TYR A 279 -11.03 16.77 5.97
CA TYR A 279 -11.23 17.14 4.58
C TYR A 279 -11.25 15.90 3.66
N VAL A 280 -10.22 15.05 3.78
CA VAL A 280 -10.11 13.81 3.00
C VAL A 280 -11.32 12.88 3.23
N ARG A 281 -11.81 12.76 4.46
CA ARG A 281 -13.00 11.93 4.76
C ARG A 281 -14.25 12.42 4.03
N HIS A 282 -14.44 13.72 3.90
CA HIS A 282 -15.63 14.30 3.27
C HIS A 282 -15.51 14.43 1.76
N THR A 283 -14.29 14.55 1.20
CA THR A 283 -14.08 14.63 -0.26
C THR A 283 -13.98 13.26 -0.93
N ARG A 284 -13.57 12.21 -0.20
CA ARG A 284 -13.42 10.84 -0.74
C ARG A 284 -14.66 10.28 -1.45
N PRO A 285 -15.89 10.39 -0.92
CA PRO A 285 -17.07 9.87 -1.61
C PRO A 285 -17.28 10.52 -2.99
N TRP A 286 -17.06 11.84 -3.10
CA TRP A 286 -17.17 12.56 -4.36
C TRP A 286 -16.12 12.12 -5.37
N LEU A 287 -14.88 11.90 -4.91
CA LEU A 287 -13.80 11.36 -5.75
C LEU A 287 -14.09 9.92 -6.21
N MET A 288 -14.68 9.09 -5.36
CA MET A 288 -15.09 7.72 -5.71
C MET A 288 -16.18 7.70 -6.79
N VAL A 289 -17.17 8.59 -6.69
CA VAL A 289 -18.20 8.75 -7.73
C VAL A 289 -17.57 9.24 -9.03
N ALA A 290 -16.64 10.20 -8.96
CA ALA A 290 -15.89 10.67 -10.12
C ALA A 290 -15.10 9.54 -10.82
N MET A 291 -14.43 8.69 -10.05
CA MET A 291 -13.73 7.51 -10.55
C MET A 291 -14.69 6.56 -11.28
N LEU A 292 -15.86 6.28 -10.72
CA LEU A 292 -16.85 5.39 -11.32
C LEU A 292 -17.42 5.97 -12.62
N VAL A 293 -17.73 7.27 -12.66
CA VAL A 293 -18.23 7.95 -13.87
C VAL A 293 -17.19 7.90 -14.98
N ALA A 294 -15.92 8.15 -14.65
CA ALA A 294 -14.84 8.04 -15.63
C ALA A 294 -14.66 6.60 -16.12
N ALA A 295 -14.71 5.62 -15.22
CA ALA A 295 -14.62 4.21 -15.55
C ALA A 295 -15.75 3.72 -16.46
N TRP A 296 -16.99 4.19 -16.24
CA TRP A 296 -18.15 3.77 -17.03
C TRP A 296 -18.06 4.15 -18.52
N VAL A 297 -17.28 5.18 -18.80
CA VAL A 297 -17.24 5.82 -20.12
C VAL A 297 -15.96 5.47 -20.90
N LEU A 298 -14.98 4.87 -20.24
CA LEU A 298 -13.75 4.34 -20.84
C LEU A 298 -14.01 3.00 -21.55
#